data_AF-A0A968K847-F1
#
_entry.id   AF-A0A968K847-F1
#
_cell.length_a   1.000
_cell.length_b   1.000
_cell.length_c   1.000
_cell.angle_alpha   90.00
_cell.angle_beta   90.00
_cell.angle_gamma   90.00
#
_symmetry.space_group_name_H-M   'P 1'
#
loop_
_entity.id
_entity.type
_entity.pdbx_description
1 polymer ?
#
loop_
_entity_poly.entity_id
_entity_poly.type
_entity_poly.pdbx_seq_one_letter_code
_entity_poly.pdbx_strand_id
1 'polypeptide(L)'
;MNYTKEDELGTLVSSFNYMSQELKTKAEELVRAEIEASWKNTARIIAHGIKNILSPMKVALHNLQKSESPENAEKEVASINSEIGKLEEIAGDFSMFARSPDIRPVLVNVKKVAMDAMQLAGKNHADVLQEI
;
A
#
# COMPACT_ATOMS: atom_id res chain seq x y z
N MET A 1 -54.70 11.95 9.84
CA MET A 1 -54.28 11.45 8.52
C MET A 1 -53.27 10.34 8.76
N ASN A 2 -53.71 9.09 8.68
CA ASN A 2 -52.83 7.91 8.81
C ASN A 2 -52.28 7.58 7.42
N TYR A 3 -51.02 7.87 7.18
CA TYR A 3 -50.32 7.45 5.96
C TYR A 3 -49.87 6.01 6.13
N THR A 4 -50.53 5.09 5.43
CA THR A 4 -50.15 3.68 5.34
C THR A 4 -49.04 3.52 4.30
N LYS A 5 -48.10 2.61 4.58
CA LYS A 5 -46.84 2.31 3.86
C LYS A 5 -46.93 1.98 2.36
N GLU A 6 -48.08 2.12 1.69
CA GLU A 6 -48.34 1.63 0.33
C GLU A 6 -48.50 2.71 -0.75
N ASP A 7 -48.14 3.98 -0.49
CA ASP A 7 -48.16 5.04 -1.52
C ASP A 7 -46.92 5.02 -2.43
N GLU A 8 -47.01 5.59 -3.64
CA GLU A 8 -45.91 5.74 -4.61
C GLU A 8 -44.64 6.39 -4.01
N LEU A 9 -44.83 7.28 -3.04
CA LEU A 9 -43.77 7.88 -2.22
C LEU A 9 -43.03 6.84 -1.35
N GLY A 10 -43.75 5.89 -0.78
CA GLY A 10 -43.19 4.75 -0.05
C GLY A 10 -42.32 3.89 -0.96
N THR A 11 -42.80 3.61 -2.18
CA THR A 11 -42.06 2.87 -3.22
C THR A 11 -40.78 3.60 -3.65
N LEU A 12 -40.82 4.93 -3.79
CA LEU A 12 -39.65 5.74 -4.11
C LEU A 12 -38.62 5.69 -2.98
N VAL A 13 -39.06 5.87 -1.73
CA VAL A 13 -38.18 5.85 -0.55
C VAL A 13 -37.55 4.47 -0.37
N SER A 14 -38.31 3.38 -0.56
CA SER A 14 -37.74 2.03 -0.49
C SER A 14 -36.73 1.77 -1.60
N SER A 15 -37.00 2.24 -2.83
CA SER A 15 -36.07 2.10 -3.96
C SER A 15 -34.79 2.90 -3.75
N PHE A 16 -34.89 4.14 -3.25
CA PHE A 16 -33.73 4.96 -2.89
C PHE A 16 -32.88 4.32 -1.80
N ASN A 17 -33.52 3.80 -0.74
CA ASN A 17 -32.82 3.11 0.34
C ASN A 17 -32.13 1.82 -0.15
N TYR A 18 -32.80 1.07 -1.03
CA TYR A 18 -32.22 -0.12 -1.65
C TYR A 18 -30.98 0.22 -2.47
N MET A 19 -31.09 1.21 -3.38
CA MET A 19 -29.96 1.66 -4.20
C MET A 19 -28.80 2.22 -3.35
N SER A 20 -29.11 2.97 -2.28
CA SER A 20 -28.10 3.49 -1.36
C SER A 20 -27.35 2.37 -0.64
N GLN A 21 -28.07 1.33 -0.22
CA GLN A 21 -27.47 0.15 0.39
C GLN A 21 -26.64 -0.66 -0.62
N GLU A 22 -27.13 -0.80 -1.86
CA GLU A 22 -26.40 -1.47 -2.94
C GLU A 22 -25.11 -0.74 -3.29
N LEU A 23 -25.14 0.59 -3.42
CA LEU A 23 -23.96 1.42 -3.64
C LEU A 23 -22.93 1.26 -2.52
N LYS A 24 -23.38 1.22 -1.26
CA LYS A 24 -22.50 0.97 -0.12
C LYS A 24 -21.82 -0.41 -0.23
N THR A 25 -22.58 -1.45 -0.53
CA THR A 25 -22.04 -2.81 -0.71
C THR A 25 -21.02 -2.84 -1.84
N LYS A 26 -21.32 -2.19 -2.98
CA LYS A 26 -20.40 -2.11 -4.13
C LYS A 26 -19.12 -1.35 -3.80
N ALA A 27 -19.20 -0.26 -3.04
CA ALA A 27 -18.03 0.46 -2.57
C ALA A 27 -17.14 -0.43 -1.66
N GLU A 28 -17.74 -1.21 -0.76
CA GLU A 28 -16.99 -2.15 0.08
C GLU A 28 -16.36 -3.30 -0.73
N GLU A 29 -17.06 -3.82 -1.74
CA GLU A 29 -16.52 -4.81 -2.68
C GLU A 29 -15.34 -4.24 -3.47
N LEU A 30 -15.45 -3.01 -3.98
CA LEU A 30 -14.36 -2.33 -4.70
C LEU A 30 -13.13 -2.12 -3.81
N VAL A 31 -13.32 -1.66 -2.58
CA VAL A 31 -12.22 -1.50 -1.62
C VAL A 31 -11.55 -2.84 -1.34
N ARG A 32 -12.32 -3.91 -1.15
CA ARG A 32 -11.76 -5.26 -0.96
C ARG A 32 -10.96 -5.73 -2.19
N ALA A 33 -11.49 -5.52 -3.39
CA ALA A 33 -10.82 -5.88 -4.63
C ALA A 33 -9.52 -5.08 -4.83
N GLU A 34 -9.51 -3.79 -4.52
CA GLU A 34 -8.32 -2.94 -4.58
C GLU A 34 -7.25 -3.41 -3.59
N ILE A 35 -7.65 -3.73 -2.35
CA ILE A 35 -6.74 -4.27 -1.34
C ILE A 35 -6.14 -5.60 -1.82
N GLU A 36 -6.95 -6.50 -2.37
CA GLU A 36 -6.47 -7.80 -2.88
C GLU A 36 -5.49 -7.61 -4.05
N ALA A 37 -5.82 -6.72 -4.99
CA ALA A 37 -4.95 -6.39 -6.12
C ALA A 37 -3.61 -5.80 -5.65
N SER A 38 -3.66 -4.87 -4.69
CA SER A 38 -2.49 -4.29 -4.04
C SER A 38 -1.66 -5.36 -3.33
N TRP A 39 -2.29 -6.29 -2.62
CA TRP A 39 -1.64 -7.45 -1.99
C TRP A 39 -0.92 -8.35 -2.98
N LYS A 40 -1.55 -8.67 -4.10
CA LYS A 40 -0.91 -9.45 -5.15
C LYS A 40 0.30 -8.74 -5.75
N ASN A 41 0.23 -7.41 -5.89
CA ASN A 41 1.35 -6.62 -6.39
C ASN A 41 2.51 -6.55 -5.39
N THR A 42 2.23 -6.22 -4.13
CA THR A 42 3.23 -6.18 -3.05
C THR A 42 3.91 -7.53 -2.88
N ALA A 43 3.14 -8.63 -2.89
CA ALA A 43 3.71 -9.98 -2.82
C ALA A 43 4.67 -10.27 -3.99
N ARG A 44 4.36 -9.82 -5.22
CA ARG A 44 5.24 -9.97 -6.38
C ARG A 44 6.54 -9.18 -6.20
N ILE A 45 6.44 -7.94 -5.71
CA ILE A 45 7.61 -7.08 -5.46
C ILE A 45 8.52 -7.73 -4.40
N ILE A 46 7.94 -8.24 -3.31
CA ILE A 46 8.68 -8.94 -2.25
C ILE A 46 9.36 -10.19 -2.81
N ALA A 47 8.64 -11.03 -3.56
CA ALA A 47 9.22 -12.23 -4.15
C ALA A 47 10.38 -11.90 -5.10
N HIS A 48 10.25 -10.82 -5.87
CA HIS A 48 11.32 -10.32 -6.72
C HIS A 48 12.51 -9.79 -5.90
N GLY A 49 12.26 -8.99 -4.86
CA GLY A 49 13.28 -8.46 -3.97
C GLY A 49 14.07 -9.57 -3.25
N ILE A 50 13.38 -10.57 -2.70
CA ILE A 50 14.01 -11.75 -2.07
C ILE A 50 14.92 -12.46 -3.08
N LYS A 51 14.46 -12.71 -4.31
CA LYS A 51 15.27 -13.36 -5.34
C LYS A 51 16.53 -12.54 -5.69
N ASN A 52 16.37 -11.21 -5.76
CA ASN A 52 17.46 -10.30 -6.07
C ASN A 52 18.53 -10.26 -4.98
N ILE A 53 18.15 -10.51 -3.72
CA ILE A 53 19.08 -10.57 -2.58
C ILE A 53 19.74 -11.96 -2.47
N LEU A 54 18.99 -13.03 -2.70
CA LEU A 54 19.52 -14.40 -2.61
C LEU A 54 20.58 -14.71 -3.68
N SER A 55 20.49 -14.10 -4.87
CA SER A 55 21.41 -14.40 -5.97
C SER A 55 22.85 -13.89 -5.69
N PRO A 56 23.07 -12.63 -5.29
CA PRO A 56 24.36 -12.15 -4.81
C PRO A 56 24.87 -12.90 -3.58
N MET A 57 24.01 -13.21 -2.60
CA MET A 57 24.41 -14.00 -1.43
C MET A 57 24.98 -15.37 -1.84
N LYS A 58 24.35 -16.04 -2.81
CA LYS A 58 24.83 -17.33 -3.32
C LYS A 58 26.19 -17.20 -3.98
N VAL A 59 26.42 -16.12 -4.74
CA VAL A 59 27.73 -15.83 -5.35
C VAL A 59 28.78 -15.55 -4.28
N ALA A 60 28.46 -14.70 -3.30
CA ALA A 60 29.36 -14.37 -2.21
C ALA A 60 29.74 -15.62 -1.38
N LEU A 61 28.76 -16.48 -1.09
CA LEU A 61 29.01 -17.76 -0.40
C LEU A 61 29.91 -18.69 -1.21
N HIS A 62 29.71 -18.77 -2.53
CA HIS A 62 30.56 -19.56 -3.41
C HIS A 62 31.99 -19.00 -3.51
N ASN A 63 32.15 -17.68 -3.54
CA ASN A 63 33.46 -17.03 -3.50
C ASN A 63 34.15 -17.27 -2.15
N LEU A 64 33.40 -17.18 -1.04
CA LEU A 64 33.88 -17.46 0.31
C LEU A 64 34.43 -18.89 0.42
N GLN A 65 33.73 -19.88 -0.14
CA GLN A 65 34.18 -21.29 -0.18
C GLN A 65 35.48 -21.49 -0.96
N LYS A 66 35.78 -20.61 -1.91
CA LYS A 66 36.99 -20.65 -2.75
C LYS A 66 38.09 -19.71 -2.27
N SER A 67 37.83 -18.94 -1.20
CA SER A 67 38.77 -17.93 -0.75
C SER A 67 39.97 -18.57 -0.05
N GLU A 68 41.18 -18.26 -0.53
CA GLU A 68 42.44 -18.66 0.10
C GLU A 68 43.02 -17.56 1.02
N SER A 69 42.44 -16.35 0.98
CA SER A 69 42.85 -15.21 1.80
C SER A 69 41.79 -14.86 2.85
N PRO A 70 42.17 -14.64 4.12
CA PRO A 70 41.26 -14.13 5.16
C PRO A 70 40.58 -12.82 4.77
N GLU A 71 41.28 -11.90 4.10
CA GLU A 71 40.75 -10.60 3.69
C GLU A 71 39.62 -10.75 2.66
N ASN A 72 39.80 -11.64 1.68
CA ASN A 72 38.77 -11.94 0.69
C ASN A 72 37.56 -12.63 1.34
N ALA A 73 37.79 -13.49 2.34
CA ALA A 73 36.70 -14.15 3.08
C ALA A 73 35.88 -13.13 3.88
N GLU A 74 36.53 -12.20 4.58
CA GLU A 74 35.86 -11.13 5.33
C GLU A 74 35.01 -10.24 4.42
N LYS A 75 35.51 -9.91 3.22
CA LYS A 75 34.75 -9.14 2.24
C LYS A 75 33.47 -9.85 1.79
N GLU A 76 33.54 -11.15 1.51
CA GLU A 76 32.35 -11.92 1.10
C GLU A 76 31.35 -12.08 2.24
N VAL A 77 31.81 -12.27 3.49
CA VAL A 77 30.95 -12.27 4.67
C VAL A 77 30.26 -10.92 4.87
N ALA A 78 30.98 -9.80 4.70
CA ALA A 78 30.42 -8.46 4.77
C ALA A 78 29.36 -8.23 3.69
N SER A 79 29.60 -8.74 2.47
CA SER A 79 28.63 -8.71 1.37
C SER A 79 27.34 -9.46 1.74
N ILE A 80 27.45 -10.68 2.29
CA ILE A 80 26.30 -11.47 2.74
C ILE A 80 25.53 -10.73 3.84
N ASN A 81 26.21 -10.15 4.83
CA ASN A 81 25.54 -9.40 5.91
C ASN A 81 24.79 -8.16 5.38
N SER A 82 25.35 -7.45 4.40
CA SER A 82 24.68 -6.32 3.74
C SER A 82 23.38 -6.77 3.04
N GLU A 83 23.45 -7.90 2.33
CA GLU A 83 22.28 -8.51 1.71
C GLU A 83 21.23 -8.96 2.76
N ILE A 84 21.64 -9.47 3.94
CA ILE A 84 20.71 -9.80 5.04
C ILE A 84 19.98 -8.54 5.52
N GLY A 85 20.69 -7.42 5.71
CA GLY A 85 20.07 -6.16 6.12
C GLY A 85 18.97 -5.68 5.16
N LYS A 86 19.15 -5.90 3.85
CA LYS A 86 18.10 -5.61 2.85
C LYS A 86 16.87 -6.51 3.01
N LEU A 87 17.03 -7.77 3.41
CA LEU A 87 15.88 -8.64 3.72
C LEU A 87 15.12 -8.16 4.95
N GLU A 88 15.83 -7.66 5.96
CA GLU A 88 15.20 -7.10 7.15
C GLU A 88 14.39 -5.83 6.83
N GLU A 89 14.90 -4.96 5.94
CA GLU A 89 14.17 -3.79 5.43
C GLU A 89 12.87 -4.20 4.73
N ILE A 90 12.96 -5.15 3.78
CA ILE A 90 11.77 -5.67 3.07
C ILE A 90 10.75 -6.27 4.06
N ALA A 91 11.22 -7.00 5.08
CA ALA A 91 10.35 -7.57 6.11
C ALA A 91 9.69 -6.49 6.98
N GLY A 92 10.42 -5.43 7.32
CA GLY A 92 9.93 -4.25 8.03
C GLY A 92 8.84 -3.52 7.25
N ASP A 93 9.10 -3.20 5.99
CA ASP A 93 8.15 -2.53 5.09
C ASP A 93 6.87 -3.35 4.90
N PHE A 94 7.01 -4.66 4.70
CA PHE A 94 5.86 -5.55 4.59
C PHE A 94 5.03 -5.58 5.88
N SER A 95 5.68 -5.61 7.06
CA SER A 95 5.00 -5.55 8.36
C SER A 95 4.24 -4.23 8.57
N MET A 96 4.77 -3.11 8.09
CA MET A 96 4.08 -1.82 8.14
C MET A 96 2.87 -1.78 7.22
N PHE A 97 2.96 -2.35 6.02
CA PHE A 97 1.85 -2.39 5.08
C PHE A 97 0.75 -3.37 5.54
N ALA A 98 1.12 -4.51 6.14
CA ALA A 98 0.18 -5.51 6.65
C ALA A 98 -0.55 -5.07 7.92
N ARG A 99 0.01 -4.11 8.67
CA ARG A 99 -0.73 -3.36 9.67
C ARG A 99 -1.67 -2.42 8.94
N SER A 100 -2.84 -2.96 8.58
CA SER A 100 -3.98 -2.20 8.10
C SER A 100 -4.01 -0.86 8.84
N PRO A 101 -3.98 0.30 8.16
CA PRO A 101 -4.13 1.56 8.84
C PRO A 101 -5.43 1.46 9.64
N ASP A 102 -5.38 1.93 10.88
CA ASP A 102 -6.56 2.00 11.73
C ASP A 102 -7.47 3.07 11.11
N ILE A 103 -8.29 2.65 10.14
CA ILE A 103 -9.21 3.52 9.40
C ILE A 103 -10.29 3.90 10.40
N ARG A 104 -10.05 5.00 11.11
CA ARG A 104 -11.04 5.64 11.97
C ARG A 104 -11.81 6.64 11.14
N PRO A 105 -13.00 6.31 10.63
CA PRO A 105 -13.82 7.29 9.92
C PRO A 105 -14.12 8.44 10.88
N VAL A 106 -13.66 9.64 10.50
CA VAL A 106 -13.92 10.88 11.21
C VAL A 106 -14.87 11.73 10.37
N LEU A 107 -15.80 12.43 11.04
CA LEU A 107 -16.62 13.43 10.38
C LEU A 107 -15.70 14.53 9.82
N VAL A 108 -15.68 14.64 8.49
CA VAL A 108 -14.85 15.60 7.78
C VAL A 108 -15.70 16.65 7.09
N ASN A 109 -15.24 17.89 7.16
CA ASN A 109 -15.77 18.96 6.33
C ASN A 109 -15.17 18.83 4.92
N VAL A 110 -15.95 18.29 3.99
CA VAL A 110 -15.54 18.04 2.60
C VAL A 110 -14.98 19.30 1.92
N LYS A 111 -15.58 20.47 2.20
CA LYS A 111 -15.12 21.76 1.63
C LYS A 111 -13.69 22.08 2.08
N LYS A 112 -13.37 21.82 3.36
CA LYS A 112 -12.04 22.07 3.91
C LYS A 112 -11.01 21.12 3.29
N VAL A 113 -11.32 19.82 3.23
CA VAL A 113 -10.42 18.81 2.65
C VAL A 113 -10.13 19.10 1.16
N ALA A 114 -11.15 19.50 0.40
CA ALA A 114 -10.98 19.88 -1.01
C ALA A 114 -10.06 21.10 -1.17
N MET A 115 -10.23 22.13 -0.33
CA MET A 115 -9.35 23.30 -0.34
C MET A 115 -7.92 22.96 0.07
N ASP A 116 -7.74 22.16 1.13
CA ASP A 116 -6.42 21.73 1.61
C ASP A 116 -5.69 20.95 0.51
N ALA A 117 -6.39 20.04 -0.21
CA ALA A 117 -5.84 19.28 -1.33
C ALA A 117 -5.45 20.17 -2.52
N MET A 118 -6.32 21.13 -2.88
CA MET A 118 -6.01 22.10 -3.94
C MET A 118 -4.82 22.99 -3.58
N GLN A 119 -4.68 23.37 -2.32
CA GLN A 119 -3.55 24.17 -1.84
C GLN A 119 -2.24 23.37 -1.83
N LEU A 120 -2.29 22.09 -1.47
CA LEU A 120 -1.14 21.18 -1.54
C LEU A 120 -0.67 20.99 -3.00
N ALA A 121 -1.62 20.75 -3.91
CA ALA A 121 -1.34 20.64 -5.33
C ALA A 121 -0.80 21.95 -5.94
N GLY A 122 -1.30 23.11 -5.47
CA GLY A 122 -0.82 24.42 -5.87
C GLY A 122 0.58 24.75 -5.34
N LYS A 123 0.93 24.31 -4.12
CA LYS A 123 2.29 24.48 -3.56
C LYS A 123 3.34 23.67 -4.33
N ASN A 124 3.02 22.43 -4.72
CA ASN A 124 3.93 21.61 -5.53
C ASN A 124 4.17 22.20 -6.94
N HIS A 125 3.31 23.09 -7.44
CA HIS A 125 3.53 23.80 -8.70
C HIS A 125 4.43 25.04 -8.56
N ALA A 126 4.57 25.60 -7.36
CA ALA A 126 5.42 26.76 -7.11
C ALA A 126 6.90 26.38 -6.91
N ASP A 127 7.17 25.21 -6.33
CA ASP A 127 8.55 24.75 -6.08
C ASP A 127 9.26 24.23 -7.35
N VAL A 128 8.51 23.76 -8.36
CA VAL A 128 9.10 23.26 -9.63
C VAL A 128 9.57 24.41 -10.54
N LEU A 129 9.15 25.65 -10.29
CA LEU A 129 9.55 26.83 -11.07
C LEU A 129 10.66 27.68 -10.43
N GLN A 130 11.22 27.26 -9.29
CA GLN A 130 12.42 27.88 -8.70
C GLN A 130 13.74 27.15 -9.02
N GLU A 131 13.71 26.05 -9.76
CA GLU A 131 14.90 25.31 -10.24
C GLU A 131 15.14 25.41 -11.76
N ILE A 132 14.63 26.46 -12.43
CA ILE A 132 15.04 26.85 -13.79
C ILE A 132 15.63 28.26 -13.75
#